data_AF-A0A2W6V367-F1
#
_entry.id   AF-A0A2W6V367-F1
#
_cell.length_a   1.000
_cell.length_b   1.000
_cell.length_c   1.000
_cell.angle_alpha   90.00
_cell.angle_beta   90.00
_cell.angle_gamma   90.00
#
_symmetry.space_group_name_H-M   'P 1'
#
loop_
_entity.id
_entity.type
_entity.pdbx_description
1 polymer ?
#
loop_
_entity_poly.entity_id
_entity_poly.type
_entity_poly.pdbx_seq_one_letter_code
_entity_poly.pdbx_strand_id
1 'polypeptide(L)' 'TKNKIPIVRNPPLARVLYDTTEIDDEIPVEHYAAVAKVIGYVYKIKGKTPQKPGGGAPGGGAGKMTLQMPPRKK' A
#
# COMPACT_ATOMS: atom_id res chain seq x y z
N THR A 1 -9.40 -3.42 -22.42
CA THR A 1 -9.21 -2.33 -21.44
C THR A 1 -7.83 -1.72 -21.65
N LYS A 2 -7.75 -0.61 -22.40
CA LYS A 2 -6.49 -0.03 -22.91
C LYS A 2 -5.57 0.56 -21.82
N ASN A 3 -6.10 0.85 -20.65
CA ASN A 3 -5.38 1.46 -19.53
C ASN A 3 -5.54 0.52 -18.32
N LYS A 4 -4.45 0.11 -17.67
CA LYS A 4 -4.42 -0.84 -16.53
C LYS A 4 -5.06 -0.23 -15.26
N ILE A 5 -6.32 0.17 -15.34
CA ILE A 5 -7.10 0.81 -14.29
C ILE A 5 -7.89 -0.29 -13.56
N PRO A 6 -7.61 -0.53 -12.26
CA PRO A 6 -8.37 -1.49 -11.46
C PRO A 6 -9.79 -0.96 -11.20
N ILE A 7 -10.79 -1.81 -11.39
CA ILE A 7 -12.19 -1.49 -11.17
C ILE A 7 -12.61 -2.10 -9.82
N VAL A 8 -13.07 -1.26 -8.90
CA VAL A 8 -13.55 -1.66 -7.57
C VAL A 8 -15.05 -1.42 -7.49
N ARG A 9 -15.85 -2.47 -7.29
CA ARG A 9 -17.31 -2.36 -7.21
C ARG A 9 -17.74 -1.99 -5.79
N ASN A 10 -18.17 -0.75 -5.60
CA ASN A 10 -18.77 -0.28 -4.34
C ASN A 10 -20.00 0.61 -4.63
N PRO A 11 -21.18 0.00 -4.84
CA PRO A 11 -22.40 0.73 -5.19
C PRO A 11 -22.81 1.87 -4.24
N PRO A 12 -22.75 1.72 -2.89
CA PRO A 12 -23.18 2.81 -2.00
C PRO A 12 -22.25 4.02 -2.10
N LEU A 13 -20.93 3.82 -2.11
CA LEU A 13 -19.98 4.93 -2.24
C LEU A 13 -20.10 5.63 -3.61
N ALA A 14 -20.29 4.84 -4.67
CA ALA A 14 -20.45 5.38 -6.02
C ALA A 14 -21.68 6.28 -6.16
N ARG A 15 -22.81 5.90 -5.56
CA ARG A 15 -24.04 6.73 -5.56
C ARG A 15 -23.82 8.04 -4.81
N VAL A 16 -23.27 7.94 -3.60
CA VAL A 16 -23.02 9.12 -2.76
C VAL A 16 -22.10 10.11 -3.47
N LEU A 17 -20.97 9.65 -4.03
CA LEU A 17 -20.06 10.53 -4.75
C LEU A 17 -20.67 11.14 -6.01
N TYR A 18 -21.54 10.39 -6.71
CA TYR A 18 -22.25 10.88 -7.88
C TYR A 18 -23.29 11.95 -7.53
N ASP A 19 -23.94 11.84 -6.38
CA ASP A 19 -24.95 12.78 -5.92
C ASP A 19 -24.34 14.04 -5.28
N THR A 20 -23.14 13.95 -4.68
CA THR A 20 -22.54 15.04 -3.87
C THR A 20 -21.38 15.77 -4.54
N THR A 21 -20.88 15.30 -5.68
CA THR A 21 -19.67 15.84 -6.32
C THR A 21 -19.82 15.92 -7.83
N GLU A 22 -19.46 17.04 -8.44
CA GLU A 22 -19.38 17.16 -9.90
C GLU A 22 -18.00 16.73 -10.43
N ILE A 23 -17.88 16.67 -11.75
CA ILE A 23 -16.60 16.38 -12.39
C ILE A 23 -15.65 17.56 -12.17
N ASP A 24 -14.38 17.26 -11.87
CA ASP A 24 -13.33 18.23 -11.55
C ASP A 24 -13.48 18.94 -10.19
N ASP A 25 -14.50 18.60 -9.40
CA ASP A 25 -14.67 19.09 -8.03
C ASP A 25 -13.88 18.28 -6.99
N GLU A 26 -13.60 18.93 -5.87
CA GLU A 26 -13.02 18.28 -4.69
C GLU A 26 -14.03 17.40 -3.96
N ILE A 27 -13.56 16.29 -3.39
CA ILE A 27 -14.41 15.34 -2.67
C ILE A 27 -14.86 15.97 -1.34
N PRO A 28 -16.12 15.80 -0.91
CA PRO A 28 -16.55 16.28 0.41
C PRO A 28 -15.79 15.59 1.55
N VAL A 29 -15.49 16.35 2.61
CA VAL A 29 -14.71 15.87 3.77
C VAL A 29 -15.33 14.64 4.43
N GLU A 30 -16.66 14.55 4.45
CA GLU A 30 -17.40 13.41 4.97
C GLU A 30 -17.09 12.09 4.25
N HIS A 31 -16.64 12.15 2.99
CA HIS A 31 -16.37 10.99 2.15
C HIS A 31 -14.88 10.66 2.01
N TYR A 32 -13.99 11.51 2.55
CA TYR A 32 -12.53 11.29 2.51
C TYR A 32 -12.10 9.93 3.06
N ALA A 33 -12.67 9.53 4.20
CA ALA A 33 -12.31 8.25 4.82
C ALA A 33 -12.70 7.05 3.94
N ALA A 34 -13.83 7.12 3.24
CA ALA A 34 -14.29 6.06 2.35
C ALA A 34 -13.43 5.98 1.08
N VAL A 35 -13.10 7.13 0.48
CA VAL A 35 -12.25 7.21 -0.71
C VAL A 35 -10.81 6.78 -0.40
N ALA A 36 -10.25 7.19 0.73
CA ALA A 36 -8.91 6.78 1.17
C ALA A 36 -8.78 5.25 1.29
N LYS A 37 -9.84 4.57 1.78
CA LYS A 37 -9.87 3.10 1.83
C LYS A 37 -9.78 2.48 0.43
N VAL A 38 -10.49 3.04 -0.56
CA VAL A 38 -10.45 2.56 -1.96
C VAL A 38 -9.07 2.79 -2.58
N ILE A 39 -8.48 3.98 -2.39
CA ILE A 39 -7.12 4.28 -2.86
C ILE A 39 -6.14 3.29 -2.23
N GLY A 40 -6.20 3.09 -0.91
CA GLY A 40 -5.35 2.11 -0.22
C GLY A 40 -5.51 0.68 -0.75
N TYR A 41 -6.74 0.27 -1.07
CA TYR A 41 -7.02 -1.03 -1.67
C TYR A 41 -6.40 -1.16 -3.07
N VAL A 42 -6.55 -0.15 -3.92
CA VAL A 42 -5.94 -0.11 -5.27
C VAL A 42 -4.41 -0.15 -5.19
N TYR A 43 -3.80 0.60 -4.26
CA TYR A 43 -2.35 0.58 -4.04
C TYR A 43 -1.83 -0.80 -3.63
N LYS A 44 -2.54 -1.48 -2.72
CA LYS A 44 -2.23 -2.87 -2.32
C LYS A 44 -2.32 -3.83 -3.50
N ILE A 45 -3.37 -3.75 -4.33
CA ILE A 45 -3.51 -4.60 -5.52
C ILE A 45 -2.35 -4.38 -6.51
N LYS A 46 -1.89 -3.14 -6.65
CA LYS A 46 -0.76 -2.80 -7.53
C LYS A 46 0.61 -3.18 -6.94
N GLY A 47 0.65 -3.85 -5.79
CA GLY A 47 1.89 -4.27 -5.12
C GLY A 47 2.75 -3.09 -4.61
N LYS A 48 2.19 -1.88 -4.62
CA LYS A 48 2.83 -0.67 -4.07
C LYS A 48 2.25 -0.46 -2.69
N THR A 49 2.83 -1.10 -1.68
CA THR A 49 2.54 -0.72 -0.30
C THR A 49 2.96 0.74 -0.14
N PRO A 50 2.09 1.65 0.32
CA PRO A 50 2.55 2.95 0.78
C PRO A 50 3.55 2.66 1.88
N GLN A 51 4.84 2.86 1.59
CA GLN A 51 5.89 2.74 2.61
C GLN A 51 5.46 3.67 3.74
N LYS A 52 5.23 3.10 4.91
CA LYS A 52 5.05 3.88 6.13
C LYS A 52 6.25 4.83 6.23
N PRO A 53 6.07 6.15 6.21
CA PRO A 53 7.19 7.05 6.51
C PRO A 53 7.55 6.79 7.98
N GLY A 54 8.66 6.09 8.24
CA GLY A 54 9.13 5.77 9.60
C GLY A 54 9.07 4.29 10.02
N GLY A 55 9.29 3.35 9.10
CA GLY A 55 9.43 1.91 9.41
C GLY A 55 10.75 1.31 8.94
N GLY A 56 11.87 1.99 9.18
CA GLY A 56 13.21 1.45 8.94
C GLY A 56 13.59 0.40 9.98
N ALA A 57 13.31 -0.86 9.69
CA ALA A 57 14.07 -2.00 10.22
C ALA A 57 13.95 -3.17 9.23
N PRO A 58 14.88 -3.32 8.27
CA PRO A 58 15.02 -4.56 7.54
C PRO A 58 15.53 -5.63 8.50
N GLY A 59 14.62 -6.46 9.01
CA GLY A 59 14.96 -7.73 9.64
C GLY A 59 15.31 -8.74 8.56
N GLY A 60 16.56 -9.22 8.55
CA GLY A 60 16.94 -10.45 7.84
C GLY A 60 18.37 -10.44 7.31
N GLY A 61 19.29 -11.12 8.01
CA GLY A 61 20.57 -11.47 7.40
C GLY A 61 21.78 -11.74 8.30
N ALA A 62 21.65 -12.00 9.61
CA ALA A 62 22.78 -12.55 10.36
C ALA A 62 22.86 -14.06 10.10
N GLY A 63 23.56 -14.43 9.04
CA GLY A 63 24.01 -15.80 8.82
C GLY A 63 24.76 -16.30 10.06
N LYS A 64 24.49 -17.55 10.43
CA LYS A 64 25.20 -18.28 11.48
C LYS A 64 26.69 -18.25 11.11
N MET A 65 27.48 -17.40 11.75
CA MET A 65 28.95 -17.51 11.69
C MET A 65 29.36 -18.37 12.88
N THR A 66 29.25 -19.68 12.70
CA THR A 66 29.90 -20.65 13.58
C THR A 66 31.39 -20.41 13.50
N LEU A 67 31.96 -19.83 14.55
CA LEU A 67 33.39 -19.63 14.71
C LEU A 67 34.04 -21.00 14.99
N GLN A 68 34.23 -21.81 13.94
CA GLN A 68 35.13 -22.95 14.02
C GLN A 68 36.54 -22.45 13.67
N MET A 69 37.33 -22.17 14.71
CA MET A 69 38.73 -21.80 14.61
C MET A 69 39.56 -23.09 14.38
N PRO A 70 40.34 -23.22 13.28
CA PRO A 70 41.24 -24.35 13.10
C PRO A 70 42.54 -24.14 13.92
N PRO A 71 43.21 -25.22 14.36
CA PRO A 71 44.44 -25.11 15.12
C PRO A 71 45.57 -24.61 14.20
N ARG A 72 46.29 -23.57 14.64
CA ARG A 72 47.54 -23.16 13.98
C ARG A 72 48.61 -24.21 14.29
N LYS A 73 49.06 -24.94 13.26
CA LYS A 73 50.35 -25.66 13.30
C LYS A 73 51.50 -24.65 13.35
N LYS A 74 52.29 -24.66 14.41
CA LYS A 74 53.76 -24.82 14.42
C LYS A 74 54.22 -25.00 15.87
#